data_AF-A0A8T3PP14-F1
#
_entry.id   AF-A0A8T3PP14-F1
#
_cell.length_a   1.000
_cell.length_b   1.000
_cell.length_c   1.000
_cell.angle_alpha   90.00
_cell.angle_beta   90.00
_cell.angle_gamma   90.00
#
_symmetry.space_group_name_H-M   'P 1'
#
loop_
_entity.id
_entity.type
_entity.pdbx_description
1 polymer ?
#
loop_
_entity_poly.entity_id
_entity_poly.type
_entity_poly.pdbx_seq_one_letter_code
_entity_poly.pdbx_strand_id
1 'polypeptide(L)'
;MGTVAWRGLNVDRQNSPAALVRTGEAPGQLIAWAVLNGLSTSHTRWCVDAGAGEPSRSDLETMQGFIERGLARGAGNKPETTDLIAAPRLTSAVVMLRVEKVSVRRGAERDRSEGEPTSWNRYRVTLAELILVTSWGERLGLHFQGDTALMRCLCEYLAWPSGRADRVSIEVLVYGDARADAQGLARHFEQLMGEAVTALHGVRAEVCRYVLAWGSGYCVLAQIGDTWQAEGFASHAALLGYLGHPLPVFTRTLVQRGALACGPLPLVLAENQSGVVQVFLAALRERALVFVLDEHGALFHAEAEIDGGDAFLGRYRRFLHTVLARAPASAGAGPPVHFYTLGGAGEPDSLRRLSEIPEGGEGAYLLRALGTPHADAGRAFTLRCCGREFSEPTQGPSAYREAALHLLDVHGPAGVYPVDVSDIELSAACSGDGGPPPIIPLLQYKTTVEGRLNEALRRLRAER
;
A
#
# COMPACT_ATOMS: atom_id res chain seq x y z
N MET A 1 25.84 5.95 -12.66
CA MET A 1 25.34 6.11 -14.04
C MET A 1 26.34 5.45 -14.97
N GLY A 2 26.01 4.29 -15.53
CA GLY A 2 26.76 3.69 -16.62
C GLY A 2 25.92 3.80 -17.87
N THR A 3 26.38 4.52 -18.88
CA THR A 3 25.73 4.57 -20.20
C THR A 3 26.16 3.31 -20.95
N VAL A 4 25.21 2.49 -21.38
CA VAL A 4 25.51 1.36 -22.28
C VAL A 4 25.56 1.93 -23.70
N ALA A 5 26.62 1.60 -24.44
CA ALA A 5 26.83 2.14 -25.77
C ALA A 5 26.93 0.98 -26.77
N TRP A 6 26.11 1.02 -27.83
CA TRP A 6 26.27 0.11 -28.95
C TRP A 6 27.26 0.69 -29.95
N ARG A 7 28.37 -0.03 -30.14
CA ARG A 7 29.38 0.27 -31.13
C ARG A 7 29.33 -0.79 -32.23
N GLY A 8 28.85 -0.40 -33.41
CA GLY A 8 28.96 -1.24 -34.60
C GLY A 8 30.42 -1.34 -35.02
N LEU A 9 31.05 -2.51 -34.83
CA LEU A 9 32.35 -2.81 -35.44
C LEU A 9 32.10 -3.42 -36.81
N ASN A 10 32.33 -2.64 -37.86
CA ASN A 10 32.39 -3.15 -39.22
C ASN A 10 33.79 -3.76 -39.44
N VAL A 11 33.85 -5.01 -39.88
CA VAL A 11 35.09 -5.82 -39.97
C VAL A 11 36.15 -5.16 -40.89
N ASP A 12 35.74 -4.25 -41.77
CA ASP A 12 36.61 -3.63 -42.79
C ASP A 12 37.30 -2.32 -42.39
N ARG A 13 37.17 -1.81 -41.16
CA ARG A 13 37.87 -0.57 -40.75
C ARG A 13 38.51 -0.67 -39.36
N GLN A 14 39.74 -1.18 -39.32
CA GLN A 14 40.55 -1.27 -38.10
C GLN A 14 41.08 0.07 -37.56
N ASN A 15 40.92 1.22 -38.25
CA ASN A 15 41.64 2.46 -37.91
C ASN A 15 40.79 3.75 -37.88
N SER A 16 39.55 3.69 -37.40
CA SER A 16 38.83 4.93 -37.03
C SER A 16 38.11 4.74 -35.70
N PRO A 17 38.07 5.75 -34.81
CA PRO A 17 37.16 5.70 -33.66
C PRO A 17 35.74 5.68 -34.22
N ALA A 18 35.21 4.48 -34.43
CA ALA A 18 33.88 4.28 -34.99
C ALA A 18 32.87 5.01 -34.11
N ALA A 19 32.20 5.99 -34.68
CA ALA A 19 31.19 6.80 -34.00
C ALA A 19 30.14 5.89 -33.36
N LEU A 20 29.74 6.22 -32.14
CA LEU A 20 28.65 5.52 -31.45
C LEU A 20 27.38 5.65 -32.28
N VAL A 21 26.79 4.51 -32.67
CA VAL A 21 25.58 4.50 -33.50
C VAL A 21 24.33 4.66 -32.62
N ARG A 22 24.35 4.09 -31.40
CA ARG A 22 23.27 4.27 -30.42
C ARG A 22 23.83 4.14 -29.00
N THR A 23 23.35 4.99 -28.11
CA THR A 23 23.55 4.87 -26.65
C THR A 23 22.21 4.61 -25.98
N GLY A 24 22.25 3.90 -24.86
CA GLY A 24 21.08 3.56 -24.06
C GLY A 24 21.46 3.42 -22.59
N GLU A 25 20.46 3.47 -21.72
CA GLU A 25 20.68 3.38 -20.27
C GLU A 25 20.58 1.93 -19.76
N ALA A 26 20.09 1.02 -20.60
CA ALA A 26 19.89 -0.38 -20.28
C ALA A 26 20.22 -1.30 -21.48
N PRO A 27 20.82 -2.49 -21.22
CA PRO A 27 21.30 -3.38 -22.28
C PRO A 27 20.18 -3.97 -23.13
N GLY A 28 19.06 -4.35 -22.53
CA GLY A 28 17.92 -4.92 -23.23
C GLY A 28 17.29 -3.95 -24.23
N GLN A 29 17.23 -2.66 -23.91
CA GLN A 29 16.78 -1.63 -24.86
C GLN A 29 17.64 -1.55 -26.12
N LEU A 30 18.97 -1.66 -25.97
CA LEU A 30 19.90 -1.63 -27.11
C LEU A 30 19.81 -2.90 -27.94
N ILE A 31 19.72 -4.06 -27.29
CA ILE A 31 19.52 -5.33 -27.99
C ILE A 31 18.19 -5.29 -28.74
N ALA A 32 17.11 -4.84 -28.10
CA ALA A 32 15.81 -4.69 -28.74
C ALA A 32 15.89 -3.76 -29.94
N TRP A 33 16.52 -2.60 -29.81
CA TRP A 33 16.73 -1.69 -30.92
C TRP A 33 17.49 -2.36 -32.07
N ALA A 34 18.58 -3.09 -31.79
CA ALA A 34 19.36 -3.77 -32.82
C ALA A 34 18.57 -4.88 -33.52
N VAL A 35 17.85 -5.72 -32.75
CA VAL A 35 16.99 -6.79 -33.28
C VAL A 35 15.88 -6.21 -34.15
N LEU A 36 15.20 -5.17 -33.66
CA LEU A 36 14.03 -4.59 -34.32
C LEU A 36 14.37 -3.81 -35.59
N ASN A 37 15.61 -3.31 -35.71
CA ASN A 37 16.13 -2.65 -36.91
C ASN A 37 16.90 -3.61 -37.84
N GLY A 38 16.91 -4.92 -37.57
CA GLY A 38 17.60 -5.91 -38.40
C GLY A 38 19.13 -5.80 -38.37
N LEU A 39 19.69 -5.12 -37.37
CA LEU A 39 21.14 -4.99 -37.15
C LEU A 39 21.70 -6.20 -36.41
N SER A 40 20.85 -6.95 -35.72
CA SER A 40 21.19 -8.18 -35.03
C SER A 40 20.56 -9.39 -35.72
N THR A 41 21.35 -10.46 -35.85
CA THR A 41 20.95 -11.77 -36.34
C THR A 41 21.41 -12.83 -35.33
N SER A 42 21.01 -14.09 -35.52
CA SER A 42 21.51 -15.22 -34.73
C SER A 42 23.04 -15.41 -34.77
N HIS A 43 23.73 -14.74 -35.70
CA HIS A 43 25.20 -14.75 -35.82
C HIS A 43 25.88 -13.52 -35.21
N THR A 44 25.11 -12.54 -34.72
CA THR A 44 25.65 -11.35 -34.07
C THR A 44 26.32 -11.73 -32.76
N ARG A 45 27.56 -11.27 -32.57
CA ARG A 45 28.29 -11.46 -31.32
C ARG A 45 28.25 -10.18 -30.51
N TRP A 46 27.77 -10.28 -29.29
CA TRP A 46 27.79 -9.18 -28.33
C TRP A 46 29.13 -9.16 -27.59
N CYS A 47 29.77 -7.99 -27.56
CA CYS A 47 30.96 -7.73 -26.78
C CYS A 47 30.62 -6.72 -25.69
N VAL A 48 31.14 -6.96 -24.49
CA VAL A 48 30.98 -6.10 -23.32
C VAL A 48 32.38 -5.66 -22.90
N ASP A 49 32.59 -4.34 -22.78
CA ASP A 49 33.83 -3.79 -22.25
C ASP A 49 33.81 -3.94 -20.72
N ALA A 50 34.19 -5.14 -20.27
CA ALA A 50 33.97 -5.66 -18.92
C ALA A 50 34.23 -4.65 -17.78
N GLY A 51 33.13 -4.14 -17.21
CA GLY A 51 33.08 -3.51 -15.90
C GLY A 51 32.51 -4.44 -14.81
N ALA A 52 32.83 -4.17 -13.54
CA ALA A 52 32.22 -4.87 -12.42
C ALA A 52 30.69 -4.61 -12.41
N GLY A 53 29.89 -5.67 -12.44
CA GLY A 53 28.44 -5.56 -12.48
C GLY A 53 27.88 -5.28 -13.88
N GLU A 54 28.53 -5.70 -14.96
CA GLU A 54 27.92 -5.73 -16.29
C GLU A 54 27.36 -7.13 -16.63
N PRO A 55 26.31 -7.21 -17.47
CA PRO A 55 25.77 -8.50 -17.92
C PRO A 55 26.84 -9.32 -18.62
N SER A 56 26.86 -10.63 -18.39
CA SER A 56 27.78 -11.51 -19.10
C SER A 56 27.39 -11.61 -20.57
N ARG A 57 28.34 -11.99 -21.43
CA ARG A 57 28.04 -12.25 -22.85
C ARG A 57 26.92 -13.28 -23.03
N SER A 58 26.90 -14.32 -22.19
CA SER A 58 25.83 -15.34 -22.20
C SER A 58 24.46 -14.75 -21.86
N ASP A 59 24.41 -13.74 -20.98
CA ASP A 59 23.16 -13.06 -20.65
C ASP A 59 22.67 -12.27 -21.86
N LEU A 60 23.54 -11.53 -22.55
CA LEU A 60 23.17 -10.77 -23.76
C LEU A 60 22.66 -11.66 -24.90
N GLU A 61 23.31 -12.80 -25.14
CA GLU A 61 22.86 -13.79 -26.12
C GLU A 61 21.47 -14.36 -25.74
N THR A 62 21.23 -14.59 -24.44
CA THR A 62 19.93 -15.04 -23.92
C THR A 62 18.86 -13.95 -24.08
N MET A 63 19.20 -12.69 -23.78
CA MET A 63 18.33 -11.53 -23.95
C MET A 63 17.93 -11.35 -25.41
N GLN A 64 18.89 -11.44 -26.35
CA GLN A 64 18.59 -11.38 -27.78
C GLN A 64 17.58 -12.45 -28.18
N GLY A 65 17.86 -13.73 -27.87
CA GLY A 65 16.96 -14.81 -28.24
C GLY A 65 15.58 -14.69 -27.57
N PHE A 66 15.51 -14.14 -26.36
CA PHE A 66 14.26 -13.88 -25.66
C PHE A 66 13.44 -12.77 -26.33
N ILE A 67 14.09 -11.65 -26.68
CA ILE A 67 13.47 -10.54 -27.41
C ILE A 67 12.97 -11.01 -28.78
N GLU A 68 13.79 -11.74 -29.55
CA GLU A 68 13.40 -12.27 -30.85
C GLU A 68 12.14 -13.14 -30.74
N ARG A 69 12.06 -14.04 -29.75
CA ARG A 69 10.89 -14.89 -29.53
C ARG A 69 9.65 -14.11 -29.06
N GLY A 70 9.81 -13.24 -28.07
CA GLY A 70 8.70 -12.48 -27.48
C GLY A 70 8.13 -11.45 -28.46
N LEU A 71 8.99 -10.83 -29.26
CA LEU A 71 8.57 -9.84 -30.27
C LEU A 71 8.10 -10.49 -31.56
N ALA A 72 8.57 -11.68 -31.95
CA ALA A 72 8.05 -12.38 -33.13
C ALA A 72 6.52 -12.59 -33.09
N ARG A 73 5.94 -12.72 -31.89
CA ARG A 73 4.49 -12.85 -31.70
C ARG A 73 3.70 -11.58 -32.04
N GLY A 74 4.29 -10.39 -31.87
CA GLY A 74 3.63 -9.10 -32.15
C GLY A 74 4.13 -8.37 -33.39
N ALA A 75 5.36 -8.65 -33.84
CA ALA A 75 6.05 -7.92 -34.90
C ALA A 75 5.69 -8.38 -36.34
N GLY A 76 4.98 -9.50 -36.49
CA GLY A 76 4.72 -10.13 -37.79
C GLY A 76 3.63 -9.45 -38.63
N ASN A 77 2.70 -8.73 -38.01
CA ASN A 77 1.56 -8.15 -38.73
C ASN A 77 1.77 -6.65 -38.91
N LYS A 78 1.73 -6.19 -40.17
CA LYS A 78 1.54 -4.76 -40.45
C LYS A 78 0.21 -4.33 -39.84
N PRO A 79 0.12 -3.16 -39.20
CA PRO A 79 -1.14 -2.68 -38.64
C PRO A 79 -2.20 -2.63 -39.73
N GLU A 80 -3.36 -3.23 -39.49
CA GLU A 80 -4.49 -3.13 -40.41
C GLU A 80 -5.11 -1.74 -40.34
N THR A 81 -5.86 -1.33 -41.37
CA THR A 81 -6.54 -0.02 -41.37
C THR A 81 -7.47 0.15 -40.17
N THR A 82 -8.11 -0.94 -39.74
CA THR A 82 -8.94 -1.01 -38.52
C THR A 82 -8.14 -0.74 -37.26
N ASP A 83 -6.92 -1.25 -37.15
CA ASP A 83 -6.04 -1.00 -36.00
C ASP A 83 -5.63 0.47 -35.90
N LEU A 84 -5.37 1.13 -37.04
CA LEU A 84 -4.98 2.54 -37.11
C LEU A 84 -6.13 3.51 -36.79
N ILE A 85 -7.38 3.07 -36.92
CA ILE A 85 -8.57 3.86 -36.56
C ILE A 85 -8.86 3.77 -35.05
N ALA A 86 -8.56 2.62 -34.43
CA ALA A 86 -8.77 2.40 -33.01
C ALA A 86 -7.63 2.97 -32.15
N ALA A 87 -7.89 3.15 -30.86
CA ALA A 87 -6.83 3.48 -29.90
C ALA A 87 -5.76 2.36 -29.86
N PRO A 88 -4.47 2.70 -29.68
CA PRO A 88 -3.40 1.71 -29.69
C PRO A 88 -3.56 0.76 -28.49
N ARG A 89 -3.53 -0.54 -28.77
CA ARG A 89 -3.54 -1.61 -27.75
C ARG A 89 -2.23 -2.38 -27.78
N LEU A 90 -1.86 -3.01 -26.66
CA LEU A 90 -0.69 -3.87 -26.63
C LEU A 90 -0.92 -5.15 -27.43
N THR A 91 0.10 -5.58 -28.18
CA THR A 91 0.13 -6.86 -28.90
C THR A 91 1.21 -7.80 -28.35
N SER A 92 2.32 -7.24 -27.84
CA SER A 92 3.37 -7.99 -27.14
C SER A 92 3.98 -7.16 -26.01
N ALA A 93 4.36 -7.83 -24.93
CA ALA A 93 4.99 -7.24 -23.76
C ALA A 93 6.05 -8.22 -23.22
N VAL A 94 7.28 -7.74 -23.17
CA VAL A 94 8.45 -8.52 -22.75
C VAL A 94 9.14 -7.78 -21.61
N VAL A 95 9.38 -8.47 -20.50
CA VAL A 95 10.02 -7.92 -19.32
C VAL A 95 11.36 -8.61 -19.09
N MET A 96 12.43 -7.84 -18.89
CA MET A 96 13.74 -8.36 -18.52
C MET A 96 14.15 -7.78 -17.17
N LEU A 97 14.53 -8.65 -16.25
CA LEU A 97 14.83 -8.29 -14.87
C LEU A 97 16.26 -8.64 -14.54
N ARG A 98 17.02 -7.62 -14.15
CA ARG A 98 18.31 -7.82 -13.51
C ARG A 98 18.10 -8.04 -12.02
N VAL A 99 18.66 -9.12 -11.50
CA VAL A 99 18.62 -9.42 -10.07
C VAL A 99 20.00 -9.55 -9.47
N GLU A 100 20.10 -9.14 -8.21
CA GLU A 100 21.28 -9.28 -7.36
C GLU A 100 20.96 -10.15 -6.16
N LYS A 101 21.92 -10.96 -5.73
CA LYS A 101 21.75 -11.79 -4.55
C LYS A 101 21.93 -10.95 -3.28
N VAL A 102 20.96 -11.02 -2.39
CA VAL A 102 20.95 -10.29 -1.12
C VAL A 102 20.91 -11.24 0.07
N SER A 103 21.51 -10.81 1.19
CA SER A 103 21.41 -11.53 2.45
C SER A 103 20.01 -11.37 3.04
N VAL A 104 19.35 -12.50 3.31
CA VAL A 104 18.04 -12.50 3.96
C VAL A 104 18.25 -12.57 5.46
N ARG A 105 17.68 -11.60 6.20
CA ARG A 105 17.65 -11.63 7.66
C ARG A 105 16.88 -12.88 8.13
N ARG A 106 17.45 -13.64 9.05
CA ARG A 106 16.84 -14.83 9.65
C ARG A 106 16.71 -14.63 11.17
N GLY A 107 15.59 -15.06 11.76
CA GLY A 107 15.42 -15.12 13.21
C GLY A 107 14.84 -13.85 13.86
N ALA A 108 15.26 -13.57 15.10
CA ALA A 108 14.69 -12.59 16.05
C ALA A 108 14.75 -11.11 15.61
N GLU A 109 15.41 -10.80 14.50
CA GLU A 109 15.49 -9.45 13.93
C GLU A 109 14.34 -9.12 12.96
N ARG A 110 13.38 -10.03 12.76
CA ARG A 110 12.18 -9.79 11.94
C ARG A 110 11.03 -9.30 12.78
N ASP A 111 10.24 -8.41 12.19
CA ASP A 111 8.92 -8.11 12.73
C ASP A 111 8.01 -9.35 12.58
N ARG A 112 7.18 -9.63 13.59
CA ARG A 112 6.26 -10.77 13.58
C ARG A 112 5.22 -10.69 12.47
N SER A 113 5.01 -9.49 11.93
CA SER A 113 4.13 -9.23 10.78
C SER A 113 4.75 -9.68 9.45
N GLU A 114 6.06 -9.93 9.40
CA GLU A 114 6.73 -10.43 8.22
C GLU A 114 6.60 -11.96 8.14
N GLY A 115 5.72 -12.45 7.26
CA GLY A 115 5.55 -13.89 6.99
C GLY A 115 6.87 -14.59 6.59
N GLU A 116 6.95 -15.93 6.61
CA GLU A 116 8.21 -16.64 6.36
C GLU A 116 8.90 -16.23 5.05
N PRO A 117 10.22 -16.02 5.04
CA PRO A 117 10.92 -15.59 3.84
C PRO A 117 10.91 -16.75 2.84
N THR A 118 10.40 -16.48 1.65
CA THR A 118 10.46 -17.44 0.55
C THR A 118 11.87 -17.53 -0.02
N SER A 119 12.14 -18.54 -0.86
CA SER A 119 13.39 -18.67 -1.61
C SER A 119 13.69 -17.42 -2.45
N TRP A 120 12.67 -16.66 -2.83
CA TRP A 120 12.75 -15.50 -3.72
C TRP A 120 13.24 -14.24 -3.02
N ASN A 121 13.03 -14.11 -1.71
CA ASN A 121 13.50 -12.95 -0.92
C ASN A 121 15.03 -12.81 -0.89
N ARG A 122 15.77 -13.82 -1.40
CA ARG A 122 17.23 -13.80 -1.57
C ARG A 122 17.70 -13.01 -2.79
N TYR A 123 16.76 -12.51 -3.59
CA TYR A 123 17.05 -11.77 -4.80
C TYR A 123 16.36 -10.40 -4.77
N ARG A 124 17.11 -9.36 -5.15
CA ARG A 124 16.60 -8.01 -5.31
C ARG A 124 16.61 -7.65 -6.80
N VAL A 125 15.49 -7.16 -7.31
CA VAL A 125 15.41 -6.60 -8.66
C VAL A 125 16.06 -5.22 -8.64
N THR A 126 17.11 -5.01 -9.43
CA THR A 126 17.83 -3.72 -9.50
C THR A 126 17.53 -2.93 -10.77
N LEU A 127 17.17 -3.63 -11.84
CA LEU A 127 16.75 -3.06 -13.11
C LEU A 127 15.60 -3.89 -13.68
N ALA A 128 14.55 -3.21 -14.11
CA ALA A 128 13.48 -3.79 -14.90
C ALA A 128 13.43 -3.08 -16.26
N GLU A 129 13.51 -3.84 -17.34
CA GLU A 129 13.37 -3.35 -18.71
C GLU A 129 12.06 -3.89 -19.29
N LEU A 130 11.26 -3.00 -19.88
CA LEU A 130 9.98 -3.31 -20.48
C LEU A 130 10.04 -2.98 -21.97
N ILE A 131 9.77 -3.97 -22.81
CA ILE A 131 9.63 -3.78 -24.25
C ILE A 131 8.19 -4.06 -24.64
N LEU A 132 7.54 -3.09 -25.27
CA LEU A 132 6.15 -3.15 -25.68
C LEU A 132 6.04 -3.02 -27.20
N VAL A 133 5.07 -3.73 -27.77
CA VAL A 133 4.63 -3.57 -29.15
C VAL A 133 3.14 -3.24 -29.15
N THR A 134 2.75 -2.21 -29.89
CA THR A 134 1.35 -1.79 -30.01
C THR A 134 0.70 -2.31 -31.30
N SER A 135 -0.62 -2.23 -31.39
CA SER A 135 -1.40 -2.54 -32.59
C SER A 135 -1.13 -1.59 -33.75
N TRP A 136 -0.58 -0.40 -33.48
CA TRP A 136 -0.10 0.53 -34.51
C TRP A 136 1.30 0.17 -35.03
N GLY A 137 1.92 -0.87 -34.47
CA GLY A 137 3.28 -1.28 -34.79
C GLY A 137 4.37 -0.45 -34.09
N GLU A 138 3.99 0.40 -33.13
CA GLU A 138 4.95 1.14 -32.31
C GLU A 138 5.71 0.19 -31.40
N ARG A 139 6.98 0.50 -31.15
CA ARG A 139 7.90 -0.33 -30.37
C ARG A 139 8.53 0.55 -29.30
N LEU A 140 8.19 0.29 -28.05
CA LEU A 140 8.58 1.11 -26.92
C LEU A 140 9.54 0.32 -26.03
N GLY A 141 10.63 0.97 -25.62
CA GLY A 141 11.60 0.42 -24.68
C GLY A 141 11.69 1.34 -23.47
N LEU A 142 11.33 0.81 -22.30
CA LEU A 142 11.32 1.52 -21.03
C LEU A 142 12.21 0.79 -20.04
N HIS A 143 12.78 1.51 -19.09
CA HIS A 143 13.58 0.89 -18.04
C HIS A 143 13.35 1.61 -16.71
N PHE A 144 13.49 0.86 -15.64
CA PHE A 144 13.23 1.31 -14.28
C PHE A 144 14.33 0.77 -13.37
N GLN A 145 14.86 1.64 -12.51
CA GLN A 145 15.92 1.28 -11.55
C GLN A 145 15.43 1.46 -10.12
N GLY A 146 16.13 0.78 -9.20
CA GLY A 146 15.88 0.85 -7.77
C GLY A 146 14.89 -0.22 -7.28
N ASP A 147 14.61 -0.19 -5.98
CA ASP A 147 13.92 -1.28 -5.29
C ASP A 147 12.47 -1.47 -5.79
N THR A 148 11.83 -0.44 -6.35
CA THR A 148 10.48 -0.51 -6.93
C THR A 148 10.48 -0.69 -8.46
N ALA A 149 11.62 -1.01 -9.08
CA ALA A 149 11.76 -1.12 -10.53
C ALA A 149 10.69 -2.02 -11.18
N LEU A 150 10.49 -3.24 -10.65
CA LEU A 150 9.47 -4.15 -11.17
C LEU A 150 8.05 -3.58 -10.99
N MET A 151 7.79 -2.90 -9.88
CA MET A 151 6.46 -2.35 -9.60
C MET A 151 6.14 -1.18 -10.51
N ARG A 152 7.12 -0.32 -10.81
CA ARG A 152 6.98 0.75 -11.80
C ARG A 152 6.82 0.20 -13.22
N CYS A 153 7.54 -0.86 -13.55
CA CYS A 153 7.36 -1.61 -14.80
C CYS A 153 5.92 -2.14 -14.93
N LEU A 154 5.37 -2.70 -13.86
CA LEU A 154 3.98 -3.15 -13.82
C LEU A 154 2.99 -1.99 -13.94
N CYS A 155 3.22 -0.86 -13.27
CA CYS A 155 2.38 0.34 -13.42
C CYS A 155 2.32 0.82 -14.88
N GLU A 156 3.45 0.84 -15.56
CA GLU A 156 3.52 1.20 -16.98
C GLU A 156 2.73 0.21 -17.85
N TYR A 157 2.88 -1.10 -17.61
CA TYR A 157 2.08 -2.10 -18.32
C TYR A 157 0.57 -1.89 -18.08
N LEU A 158 0.16 -1.59 -16.85
CA LEU A 158 -1.24 -1.36 -16.46
C LEU A 158 -1.84 -0.08 -17.07
N ALA A 159 -1.01 0.89 -17.46
CA ALA A 159 -1.47 2.11 -18.10
C ALA A 159 -2.02 1.87 -19.52
N TRP A 160 -1.69 0.73 -20.13
CA TRP A 160 -2.17 0.41 -21.46
C TRP A 160 -3.59 -0.16 -21.45
N PRO A 161 -4.49 0.34 -22.32
CA PRO A 161 -5.83 -0.18 -22.42
C PRO A 161 -5.80 -1.62 -22.91
N SER A 162 -6.29 -2.54 -22.08
CA SER A 162 -6.45 -3.95 -22.44
C SER A 162 -7.89 -4.40 -22.18
N GLY A 163 -8.53 -4.99 -23.20
CA GLY A 163 -9.78 -5.73 -23.04
C GLY A 163 -9.53 -7.06 -22.33
N ARG A 164 -10.58 -7.69 -21.77
CA ARG A 164 -10.45 -9.04 -21.17
C ARG A 164 -9.96 -10.08 -22.19
N ALA A 165 -10.29 -9.90 -23.47
CA ALA A 165 -9.86 -10.73 -24.59
C ALA A 165 -8.48 -10.36 -25.14
N ASP A 166 -7.97 -9.15 -24.85
CA ASP A 166 -6.73 -8.59 -25.40
C ASP A 166 -5.57 -8.65 -24.38
N ARG A 167 -5.63 -9.58 -23.43
CA ARG A 167 -4.58 -9.72 -22.42
C ARG A 167 -3.32 -10.30 -23.04
N VAL A 168 -2.35 -9.43 -23.27
CA VAL A 168 -1.02 -9.83 -23.71
C VAL A 168 -0.30 -10.52 -22.56
N SER A 169 0.14 -11.77 -22.77
CA SER A 169 0.95 -12.50 -21.82
C SER A 169 2.25 -11.73 -21.53
N ILE A 170 2.53 -11.47 -20.26
CA ILE A 170 3.81 -10.90 -19.85
C ILE A 170 4.81 -12.04 -19.76
N GLU A 171 5.83 -12.01 -20.61
CA GLU A 171 6.96 -12.93 -20.53
C GLU A 171 8.10 -12.27 -19.76
N VAL A 172 8.72 -13.00 -18.83
CA VAL A 172 9.83 -12.49 -18.02
C VAL A 172 11.12 -13.27 -18.31
N LEU A 173 12.21 -12.53 -18.50
CA LEU A 173 13.56 -13.06 -18.43
C LEU A 173 14.27 -12.50 -17.20
N VAL A 174 14.91 -13.38 -16.44
CA VAL A 174 15.75 -13.00 -15.29
C VAL A 174 17.21 -13.24 -15.64
N TYR A 175 18.08 -12.27 -15.35
CA TYR A 175 19.53 -12.36 -15.54
C TYR A 175 20.29 -11.71 -14.37
N GLY A 176 21.61 -11.93 -14.31
CA GLY A 176 22.47 -11.49 -13.21
C GLY A 176 22.82 -12.63 -12.25
N ASP A 177 22.81 -12.37 -10.94
CA ASP A 177 23.33 -13.30 -9.93
C ASP A 177 22.51 -14.58 -9.75
N ALA A 178 21.29 -14.63 -10.31
CA ALA A 178 20.36 -15.74 -10.14
C ALA A 178 20.45 -16.81 -11.23
N ARG A 179 21.60 -17.01 -11.87
CA ARG A 179 21.73 -17.87 -13.06
C ARG A 179 21.15 -19.29 -12.88
N ALA A 180 21.32 -19.90 -11.71
CA ALA A 180 20.79 -21.23 -11.41
C ALA A 180 19.27 -21.25 -11.17
N ASP A 181 18.71 -20.14 -10.68
CA ASP A 181 17.29 -20.02 -10.29
C ASP A 181 16.47 -19.19 -11.30
N ALA A 182 17.09 -18.71 -12.39
CA ALA A 182 16.54 -17.70 -13.29
C ALA A 182 15.16 -18.08 -13.85
N GLN A 183 14.96 -19.34 -14.28
CA GLN A 183 13.68 -19.81 -14.79
C GLN A 183 12.59 -19.94 -13.70
N GLY A 184 12.99 -20.25 -12.46
CA GLY A 184 12.08 -20.28 -11.32
C GLY A 184 11.61 -18.88 -10.94
N LEU A 185 12.56 -17.93 -10.90
CA LEU A 185 12.28 -16.53 -10.62
C LEU A 185 11.43 -15.88 -11.73
N ALA A 186 11.73 -16.15 -13.00
CA ALA A 186 10.93 -15.67 -14.12
C ALA A 186 9.45 -16.04 -13.97
N ARG A 187 9.16 -17.34 -13.77
CA ARG A 187 7.78 -17.82 -13.55
C ARG A 187 7.13 -17.21 -12.32
N HIS A 188 7.89 -17.00 -11.24
CA HIS A 188 7.39 -16.35 -10.05
C HIS A 188 6.98 -14.89 -10.33
N PHE A 189 7.82 -14.12 -11.03
CA PHE A 189 7.50 -12.73 -11.39
C PHE A 189 6.37 -12.64 -12.42
N GLU A 190 6.29 -13.56 -13.38
CA GLU A 190 5.15 -13.69 -14.31
C GLU A 190 3.85 -13.92 -13.55
N GLN A 191 3.85 -14.85 -12.59
CA GLN A 191 2.69 -15.10 -11.74
C GLN A 191 2.33 -13.88 -10.91
N LEU A 192 3.30 -13.24 -10.26
CA LEU A 192 3.08 -12.04 -9.43
C LEU A 192 2.43 -10.92 -10.25
N MET A 193 2.98 -10.61 -11.42
CA MET A 193 2.42 -9.58 -12.30
C MET A 193 1.05 -10.00 -12.84
N GLY A 194 0.89 -11.26 -13.27
CA GLY A 194 -0.37 -11.79 -13.79
C GLY A 194 -1.51 -11.76 -12.76
N GLU A 195 -1.21 -12.03 -11.49
CA GLU A 195 -2.16 -11.91 -10.38
C GLU A 195 -2.57 -10.46 -10.16
N ALA A 196 -1.62 -9.53 -10.10
CA ALA A 196 -1.89 -8.09 -9.94
C ALA A 196 -2.72 -7.54 -11.11
N VAL A 197 -2.33 -7.84 -12.36
CA VAL A 197 -3.08 -7.48 -13.56
C VAL A 197 -4.50 -8.04 -13.50
N THR A 198 -4.66 -9.30 -13.09
CA THR A 198 -5.98 -9.93 -13.02
C THR A 198 -6.86 -9.29 -11.96
N ALA A 199 -6.32 -9.00 -10.78
CA ALA A 199 -7.04 -8.36 -9.68
C ALA A 199 -7.49 -6.95 -10.04
N LEU A 200 -6.57 -6.11 -10.53
CA LEU A 200 -6.83 -4.70 -10.88
C LEU A 200 -7.82 -4.56 -12.03
N HIS A 201 -7.71 -5.39 -13.07
CA HIS A 201 -8.69 -5.39 -14.16
C HIS A 201 -10.07 -5.91 -13.75
N GLY A 202 -10.16 -6.70 -12.67
CA GLY A 202 -11.41 -7.23 -12.15
C GLY A 202 -12.34 -6.16 -11.57
N VAL A 203 -11.80 -5.00 -11.19
CA VAL A 203 -12.51 -3.92 -10.49
C VAL A 203 -12.53 -2.60 -11.28
N ARG A 204 -12.39 -2.66 -12.61
CA ARG A 204 -12.22 -1.48 -13.50
C ARG A 204 -13.22 -0.32 -13.33
N ALA A 205 -14.40 -0.54 -12.74
CA ALA A 205 -15.39 0.50 -12.51
C ALA A 205 -15.15 1.29 -11.19
N GLU A 206 -14.26 0.81 -10.33
CA GLU A 206 -13.97 1.35 -9.00
C GLU A 206 -12.53 1.87 -8.95
N VAL A 207 -12.32 3.02 -8.31
CA VAL A 207 -10.97 3.46 -7.95
C VAL A 207 -10.41 2.47 -6.94
N CYS A 208 -9.19 1.99 -7.18
CA CYS A 208 -8.58 0.99 -6.30
C CYS A 208 -7.09 1.20 -6.09
N ARG A 209 -6.60 0.61 -5.00
CA ARG A 209 -5.19 0.42 -4.70
C ARG A 209 -4.93 -1.05 -4.42
N TYR A 210 -3.77 -1.56 -4.82
CA TYR A 210 -3.38 -2.96 -4.69
C TYR A 210 -2.14 -3.09 -3.80
N VAL A 211 -2.29 -3.79 -2.69
CA VAL A 211 -1.23 -4.05 -1.71
C VAL A 211 -0.62 -5.42 -1.99
N LEU A 212 0.70 -5.48 -2.11
CA LEU A 212 1.44 -6.73 -2.28
C LEU A 212 2.67 -6.80 -1.37
N ALA A 213 3.13 -8.02 -1.11
CA ALA A 213 4.39 -8.23 -0.40
C ALA A 213 5.56 -8.01 -1.37
N TRP A 214 6.54 -7.19 -0.98
CA TRP A 214 7.67 -6.85 -1.84
C TRP A 214 8.96 -6.66 -1.03
N GLY A 215 10.01 -7.43 -1.37
CA GLY A 215 11.26 -7.43 -0.62
C GLY A 215 11.04 -7.93 0.82
N SER A 216 11.38 -7.11 1.81
CA SER A 216 11.09 -7.35 3.23
C SER A 216 9.85 -6.61 3.74
N GLY A 217 9.17 -5.84 2.88
CA GLY A 217 8.03 -5.01 3.26
C GLY A 217 6.88 -5.16 2.28
N TYR A 218 6.29 -4.03 1.92
CA TYR A 218 5.08 -3.97 1.09
C TYR A 218 5.25 -2.97 -0.04
N CYS A 219 4.49 -3.16 -1.12
CA CYS A 219 4.31 -2.15 -2.15
C CYS A 219 2.83 -1.93 -2.39
N VAL A 220 2.44 -0.67 -2.57
CA VAL A 220 1.09 -0.28 -2.98
C VAL A 220 1.14 0.25 -4.40
N LEU A 221 0.31 -0.34 -5.26
CA LEU A 221 0.01 0.20 -6.59
C LEU A 221 -1.29 1.00 -6.47
N ALA A 222 -1.24 2.30 -6.66
CA ALA A 222 -2.39 3.18 -6.55
C ALA A 222 -2.66 3.87 -7.89
N GLN A 223 -3.94 3.98 -8.24
CA GLN A 223 -4.36 4.77 -9.38
C GLN A 223 -4.51 6.24 -8.96
N ILE A 224 -3.76 7.13 -9.62
CA ILE A 224 -3.84 8.58 -9.45
C ILE A 224 -4.22 9.19 -10.80
N GLY A 225 -5.49 9.58 -10.92
CA GLY A 225 -6.09 9.96 -12.20
C GLY A 225 -6.06 8.78 -13.17
N ASP A 226 -5.45 8.99 -14.34
CA ASP A 226 -5.30 7.96 -15.38
C ASP A 226 -3.98 7.18 -15.28
N THR A 227 -3.17 7.43 -14.25
CA THR A 227 -1.83 6.84 -14.11
C THR A 227 -1.72 5.92 -12.91
N TRP A 228 -0.91 4.88 -13.03
CA TRP A 228 -0.56 3.98 -11.94
C TRP A 228 0.76 4.41 -11.30
N GLN A 229 0.80 4.43 -9.98
CA GLN A 229 2.00 4.74 -9.21
C GLN A 229 2.30 3.62 -8.22
N ALA A 230 3.59 3.35 -8.03
CA ALA A 230 4.08 2.34 -7.09
C ALA A 230 4.80 3.02 -5.94
N GLU A 231 4.38 2.72 -4.71
CA GLU A 231 5.00 3.24 -3.49
C GLU A 231 5.44 2.07 -2.58
N GLY A 232 6.66 2.12 -2.07
CA GLY A 232 7.26 1.07 -1.26
C GLY A 232 7.25 1.40 0.23
N PHE A 233 6.91 0.42 1.07
CA PHE A 233 6.82 0.56 2.51
C PHE A 233 7.70 -0.48 3.20
N ALA A 234 8.62 -0.01 4.03
CA ALA A 234 9.62 -0.86 4.68
C ALA A 234 9.07 -1.71 5.83
N SER A 235 7.89 -1.38 6.37
CA SER A 235 7.30 -2.08 7.53
C SER A 235 5.77 -2.10 7.48
N HIS A 236 5.19 -3.00 8.27
CA HIS A 236 3.73 -3.06 8.44
C HIS A 236 3.17 -1.77 9.05
N ALA A 237 3.87 -1.17 10.02
CA ALA A 237 3.48 0.11 10.61
C ALA A 237 3.46 1.26 9.60
N ALA A 238 4.45 1.31 8.68
CA ALA A 238 4.48 2.32 7.62
C ALA A 238 3.31 2.14 6.64
N LEU A 239 2.99 0.89 6.29
CA LEU A 239 1.82 0.58 5.46
C LEU A 239 0.51 0.99 6.16
N LEU A 240 0.35 0.68 7.45
CA LEU A 240 -0.84 1.06 8.20
C LEU A 240 -1.01 2.59 8.27
N GLY A 241 0.09 3.32 8.47
CA GLY A 241 0.08 4.79 8.40
C GLY A 241 -0.41 5.30 7.05
N TYR A 242 0.08 4.72 5.95
CA TYR A 242 -0.38 5.05 4.60
C TYR A 242 -1.86 4.71 4.37
N LEU A 243 -2.30 3.53 4.80
CA LEU A 243 -3.70 3.10 4.64
C LEU A 243 -4.67 4.00 5.42
N GLY A 244 -4.21 4.66 6.48
CA GLY A 244 -4.99 5.60 7.30
C GLY A 244 -5.02 7.05 6.83
N HIS A 245 -4.41 7.38 5.69
CA HIS A 245 -4.59 8.71 5.11
C HIS A 245 -6.02 8.88 4.58
N PRO A 246 -6.69 10.02 4.89
CA PRO A 246 -8.01 10.32 4.35
C PRO A 246 -8.01 10.32 2.82
N LEU A 247 -9.06 9.73 2.24
CA LEU A 247 -9.23 9.63 0.79
C LEU A 247 -10.34 10.56 0.32
N PRO A 248 -10.20 11.19 -0.87
CA PRO A 248 -11.21 12.10 -1.39
C PRO A 248 -12.44 11.37 -1.97
N VAL A 249 -12.25 10.13 -2.42
CA VAL A 249 -13.28 9.25 -2.97
C VAL A 249 -13.04 7.83 -2.47
N PHE A 250 -14.10 7.02 -2.46
CA PHE A 250 -13.97 5.61 -2.11
C PHE A 250 -12.92 4.91 -2.97
N THR A 251 -11.88 4.39 -2.31
CA THR A 251 -10.80 3.64 -2.95
C THR A 251 -10.73 2.25 -2.36
N ARG A 252 -11.09 1.26 -3.18
CA ARG A 252 -11.05 -0.14 -2.76
C ARG A 252 -9.61 -0.60 -2.56
N THR A 253 -9.33 -1.27 -1.45
CA THR A 253 -8.01 -1.85 -1.18
C THR A 253 -8.03 -3.33 -1.50
N LEU A 254 -7.35 -3.70 -2.58
CA LEU A 254 -7.13 -5.09 -2.96
C LEU A 254 -5.81 -5.58 -2.36
N VAL A 255 -5.76 -6.85 -1.96
CA VAL A 255 -4.58 -7.45 -1.32
C VAL A 255 -4.14 -8.67 -2.12
N GLN A 256 -2.85 -8.77 -2.41
CA GLN A 256 -2.25 -9.95 -3.03
C GLN A 256 -2.51 -11.19 -2.17
N ARG A 257 -2.79 -12.32 -2.82
CA ARG A 257 -2.89 -13.60 -2.13
C ARG A 257 -1.60 -13.90 -1.35
N GLY A 258 -1.74 -14.13 -0.04
CA GLY A 258 -0.61 -14.42 0.84
C GLY A 258 0.15 -13.19 1.36
N ALA A 259 -0.16 -11.98 0.87
CA ALA A 259 0.29 -10.75 1.54
C ALA A 259 -0.54 -10.50 2.80
N LEU A 260 0.06 -9.81 3.78
CA LEU A 260 -0.57 -9.49 5.07
C LEU A 260 -1.14 -10.73 5.81
N ALA A 261 -0.53 -11.90 5.60
CA ALA A 261 -1.03 -13.17 6.14
C ALA A 261 -1.02 -13.25 7.67
N CYS A 262 -0.27 -12.36 8.34
CA CYS A 262 -0.23 -12.28 9.80
C CYS A 262 -1.34 -11.34 10.29
N GLY A 263 -2.51 -11.91 10.60
CA GLY A 263 -3.61 -11.22 11.28
C GLY A 263 -4.85 -10.96 10.39
N PRO A 264 -5.88 -10.31 10.93
CA PRO A 264 -7.20 -10.22 10.30
C PRO A 264 -7.31 -9.14 9.21
N LEU A 265 -6.24 -8.38 8.95
CA LEU A 265 -6.28 -7.21 8.08
C LEU A 265 -6.76 -7.51 6.64
N PRO A 266 -6.36 -8.62 5.97
CA PRO A 266 -6.92 -8.97 4.67
C PRO A 266 -8.44 -9.12 4.68
N LEU A 267 -9.00 -9.72 5.74
CA LEU A 267 -10.45 -9.90 5.90
C LEU A 267 -11.15 -8.55 6.10
N VAL A 268 -10.58 -7.69 6.96
CA VAL A 268 -11.08 -6.33 7.18
C VAL A 268 -11.13 -5.54 5.88
N LEU A 269 -10.03 -5.53 5.11
CA LEU A 269 -9.94 -4.79 3.84
C LEU A 269 -10.87 -5.35 2.76
N ALA A 270 -11.10 -6.66 2.73
CA ALA A 270 -11.97 -7.31 1.76
C ALA A 270 -13.46 -6.94 1.95
N GLU A 271 -13.87 -6.64 3.18
CA GLU A 271 -15.24 -6.28 3.53
C GLU A 271 -15.60 -4.83 3.26
N ASN A 272 -14.62 -3.99 2.92
CA ASN A 272 -14.81 -2.55 2.77
C ASN A 272 -15.92 -2.20 1.76
N GLN A 273 -16.84 -1.31 2.14
CA GLN A 273 -18.00 -0.90 1.35
C GLN A 273 -18.05 0.62 1.21
N SER A 274 -18.36 1.08 -0.01
CA SER A 274 -18.51 2.50 -0.29
C SER A 274 -19.67 3.11 0.49
N GLY A 275 -19.45 4.27 1.10
CA GLY A 275 -20.51 5.02 1.80
C GLY A 275 -20.88 4.48 3.19
N VAL A 276 -20.12 3.52 3.73
CA VAL A 276 -20.42 2.87 5.01
C VAL A 276 -19.18 2.95 5.91
N VAL A 277 -19.39 3.29 7.18
CA VAL A 277 -18.32 3.16 8.20
C VAL A 277 -18.38 1.77 8.78
N GLN A 278 -17.26 1.05 8.80
CA GLN A 278 -17.23 -0.34 9.26
C GLN A 278 -16.23 -0.51 10.40
N VAL A 279 -16.72 -0.98 11.54
CA VAL A 279 -15.95 -1.19 12.77
C VAL A 279 -15.76 -2.69 12.99
N PHE A 280 -14.51 -3.12 13.12
CA PHE A 280 -14.14 -4.50 13.32
C PHE A 280 -13.43 -4.65 14.66
N LEU A 281 -13.88 -5.60 15.47
CA LEU A 281 -13.29 -5.91 16.77
C LEU A 281 -12.70 -7.32 16.74
N ALA A 282 -11.38 -7.44 16.91
CA ALA A 282 -10.70 -8.69 17.21
C ALA A 282 -10.32 -8.72 18.69
N ALA A 283 -11.01 -9.53 19.48
CA ALA A 283 -10.72 -9.68 20.90
C ALA A 283 -9.55 -10.65 21.13
N LEU A 284 -8.53 -10.21 21.86
CA LEU A 284 -7.32 -10.94 22.25
C LEU A 284 -7.21 -10.94 23.79
N ARG A 285 -7.98 -11.80 24.46
CA ARG A 285 -8.05 -11.89 25.94
C ARG A 285 -8.43 -10.54 26.58
N GLU A 286 -7.49 -9.87 27.24
CA GLU A 286 -7.67 -8.57 27.93
C GLU A 286 -7.42 -7.36 27.01
N ARG A 287 -7.08 -7.61 25.74
CA ARG A 287 -6.85 -6.58 24.74
C ARG A 287 -7.78 -6.76 23.56
N ALA A 288 -8.05 -5.69 22.85
CA ALA A 288 -8.70 -5.73 21.55
C ALA A 288 -7.84 -5.02 20.51
N LEU A 289 -7.84 -5.59 19.31
CA LEU A 289 -7.51 -4.86 18.11
C LEU A 289 -8.80 -4.35 17.49
N VAL A 290 -8.88 -3.04 17.29
CA VAL A 290 -9.98 -2.41 16.58
C VAL A 290 -9.48 -1.90 15.25
N PHE A 291 -10.23 -2.19 14.20
CA PHE A 291 -10.05 -1.61 12.89
C PHE A 291 -11.31 -0.83 12.53
N VAL A 292 -11.16 0.37 12.00
CA VAL A 292 -12.27 1.14 11.45
C VAL A 292 -11.94 1.52 10.02
N LEU A 293 -12.80 1.16 9.09
CA LEU A 293 -12.79 1.66 7.72
C LEU A 293 -13.83 2.77 7.60
N ASP A 294 -13.42 3.93 7.09
CA ASP A 294 -14.35 5.01 6.79
C ASP A 294 -15.08 4.79 5.46
N GLU A 295 -16.03 5.68 5.15
CA GLU A 295 -16.86 5.62 3.95
C GLU A 295 -16.08 5.69 2.62
N HIS A 296 -14.80 6.12 2.67
CA HIS A 296 -13.90 6.22 1.53
C HIS A 296 -12.80 5.15 1.53
N GLY A 297 -12.73 4.29 2.54
CA GLY A 297 -11.78 3.20 2.65
C GLY A 297 -10.43 3.54 3.27
N ALA A 298 -10.33 4.65 4.01
CA ALA A 298 -9.19 4.92 4.88
C ALA A 298 -9.29 4.07 6.16
N LEU A 299 -8.14 3.59 6.63
CA LEU A 299 -8.03 2.64 7.73
C LEU A 299 -7.57 3.31 9.02
N PHE A 300 -8.33 3.15 10.08
CA PHE A 300 -7.87 3.37 11.44
C PHE A 300 -7.61 2.02 12.10
N HIS A 301 -6.52 1.94 12.87
CA HIS A 301 -6.23 0.78 13.70
C HIS A 301 -5.78 1.24 15.09
N ALA A 302 -6.19 0.51 16.12
CA ALA A 302 -5.69 0.71 17.47
C ALA A 302 -5.71 -0.58 18.26
N GLU A 303 -4.83 -0.66 19.26
CA GLU A 303 -4.89 -1.66 20.31
C GLU A 303 -5.38 -0.98 21.59
N ALA A 304 -6.35 -1.59 22.27
CA ALA A 304 -6.94 -1.06 23.48
C ALA A 304 -7.16 -2.15 24.52
N GLU A 305 -7.09 -1.79 25.80
CA GLU A 305 -7.54 -2.65 26.90
C GLU A 305 -9.08 -2.76 26.85
N ILE A 306 -9.60 -3.97 27.09
CA ILE A 306 -11.04 -4.22 27.08
C ILE A 306 -11.51 -4.85 28.38
N ASP A 307 -12.60 -4.32 28.93
CA ASP A 307 -13.30 -4.91 30.10
C ASP A 307 -14.47 -5.80 29.65
N GLY A 308 -14.74 -5.84 28.34
CA GLY A 308 -15.80 -6.61 27.69
C GLY A 308 -16.05 -6.10 26.27
N GLY A 309 -16.25 -7.03 25.32
CA GLY A 309 -16.44 -6.68 23.91
C GLY A 309 -17.65 -5.79 23.67
N ASP A 310 -18.77 -6.09 24.32
CA ASP A 310 -20.04 -5.36 24.16
C ASP A 310 -19.94 -3.91 24.66
N ALA A 311 -19.37 -3.70 25.84
CA ALA A 311 -19.14 -2.37 26.39
C ALA A 311 -18.19 -1.56 25.50
N PHE A 312 -17.13 -2.18 24.99
CA PHE A 312 -16.20 -1.54 24.07
C PHE A 312 -16.87 -1.09 22.76
N LEU A 313 -17.65 -1.97 22.13
CA LEU A 313 -18.38 -1.65 20.90
C LEU A 313 -19.43 -0.56 21.13
N GLY A 314 -20.14 -0.60 22.27
CA GLY A 314 -21.10 0.44 22.63
C GLY A 314 -20.46 1.82 22.77
N ARG A 315 -19.23 1.90 23.30
CA ARG A 315 -18.44 3.16 23.37
C ARG A 315 -18.06 3.69 21.98
N TYR A 316 -17.58 2.82 21.10
CA TYR A 316 -17.29 3.19 19.70
C TYR A 316 -18.55 3.64 18.94
N ARG A 317 -19.66 2.92 19.09
CA ARG A 317 -20.98 3.30 18.53
C ARG A 317 -21.37 4.70 18.97
N ARG A 318 -21.26 5.01 20.26
CA ARG A 318 -21.61 6.32 20.79
C ARG A 318 -20.72 7.43 20.25
N PHE A 319 -19.39 7.22 20.22
CA PHE A 319 -18.46 8.20 19.68
C PHE A 319 -18.75 8.49 18.19
N LEU A 320 -18.85 7.43 17.37
CA LEU A 320 -19.11 7.58 15.94
C LEU A 320 -20.46 8.25 15.67
N HIS A 321 -21.52 7.85 16.38
CA HIS A 321 -22.83 8.50 16.25
C HIS A 321 -22.78 9.98 16.61
N THR A 322 -22.05 10.34 17.68
CA THR A 322 -21.91 11.72 18.17
C THR A 322 -21.13 12.60 17.20
N VAL A 323 -20.12 12.05 16.53
CA VAL A 323 -19.32 12.74 15.51
C VAL A 323 -20.07 12.85 14.19
N LEU A 324 -20.68 11.77 13.71
CA LEU A 324 -21.39 11.71 12.43
C LEU A 324 -22.65 12.58 12.42
N ALA A 325 -23.33 12.74 13.56
CA ALA A 325 -24.51 13.60 13.69
C ALA A 325 -24.21 15.09 13.48
N ARG A 326 -22.94 15.52 13.47
CA ARG A 326 -22.54 16.91 13.19
C ARG A 326 -22.34 17.24 11.72
N ALA A 327 -22.39 16.24 10.84
CA ALA A 327 -22.37 16.52 9.41
C ALA A 327 -23.50 17.50 9.07
N PRO A 328 -23.24 18.54 8.25
CA PRO A 328 -24.25 19.54 7.94
C PRO A 328 -25.49 18.89 7.34
N ALA A 329 -26.68 19.36 7.70
CA ALA A 329 -27.95 18.77 7.24
C ALA A 329 -28.10 18.69 5.70
N SER A 330 -27.34 19.52 4.97
CA SER A 330 -27.23 19.49 3.50
C SER A 330 -26.54 18.23 2.95
N ALA A 331 -25.79 17.49 3.78
CA ALA A 331 -25.14 16.23 3.42
C ALA A 331 -26.02 15.00 3.61
N GLY A 332 -27.27 15.16 4.07
CA GLY A 332 -28.17 14.05 4.38
C GLY A 332 -27.89 13.39 5.72
N ALA A 333 -28.48 12.21 5.96
CA ALA A 333 -28.09 11.37 7.10
C ALA A 333 -26.64 10.90 6.89
N GLY A 334 -25.80 10.99 7.94
CA GLY A 334 -24.42 10.51 7.89
C GLY A 334 -24.33 9.02 7.49
N PRO A 335 -23.14 8.54 7.09
CA PRO A 335 -22.97 7.17 6.62
C PRO A 335 -23.42 6.16 7.70
N PRO A 336 -24.11 5.07 7.33
CA PRO A 336 -24.44 4.02 8.27
C PRO A 336 -23.17 3.40 8.85
N VAL A 337 -23.26 2.96 10.10
CA VAL A 337 -22.15 2.30 10.80
C VAL A 337 -22.46 0.83 10.98
N HIS A 338 -21.61 -0.05 10.47
CA HIS A 338 -21.71 -1.50 10.65
C HIS A 338 -20.64 -2.01 11.60
N PHE A 339 -21.01 -2.96 12.45
CA PHE A 339 -20.12 -3.56 13.44
C PHE A 339 -19.89 -5.03 13.14
N TYR A 340 -18.65 -5.45 13.31
CA TYR A 340 -18.18 -6.79 13.05
C TYR A 340 -17.30 -7.29 14.19
N THR A 341 -17.39 -8.58 14.50
CA THR A 341 -16.46 -9.28 15.37
C THR A 341 -15.62 -10.23 14.54
N LEU A 342 -14.31 -10.22 14.80
CA LEU A 342 -13.31 -11.08 14.18
C LEU A 342 -12.95 -12.19 15.17
N GLY A 343 -12.96 -13.43 14.69
CA GLY A 343 -12.65 -14.61 15.48
C GLY A 343 -13.84 -15.14 16.29
N GLY A 344 -13.90 -16.47 16.42
CA GLY A 344 -14.89 -17.21 17.20
C GLY A 344 -14.27 -18.47 17.81
N ALA A 345 -15.01 -19.15 18.69
CA ALA A 345 -14.56 -20.42 19.28
C ALA A 345 -14.32 -21.48 18.19
N GLY A 346 -13.07 -21.62 17.74
CA GLY A 346 -12.63 -22.62 16.74
C GLY A 346 -12.27 -22.07 15.35
N GLU A 347 -12.61 -20.82 15.02
CA GLU A 347 -12.35 -20.24 13.70
C GLU A 347 -11.67 -18.86 13.81
N PRO A 348 -10.32 -18.81 13.77
CA PRO A 348 -9.57 -17.55 13.92
C PRO A 348 -9.78 -16.57 12.77
N ASP A 349 -10.22 -17.05 11.60
CA ASP A 349 -10.44 -16.25 10.38
C ASP A 349 -11.93 -15.96 10.10
N SER A 350 -12.80 -16.15 11.10
CA SER A 350 -14.23 -15.87 10.94
C SER A 350 -14.54 -14.39 11.13
N LEU A 351 -15.40 -13.86 10.26
CA LEU A 351 -15.96 -12.52 10.37
C LEU A 351 -17.46 -12.63 10.56
N ARG A 352 -17.98 -11.98 11.61
CA ARG A 352 -19.43 -11.93 11.88
C ARG A 352 -19.90 -10.50 12.00
N ARG A 353 -20.85 -10.11 11.15
CA ARG A 353 -21.59 -8.85 11.29
C ARG A 353 -22.57 -8.95 12.46
N LEU A 354 -22.64 -7.91 13.29
CA LEU A 354 -23.58 -7.81 14.39
C LEU A 354 -24.86 -7.12 13.91
N SER A 355 -26.02 -7.73 14.20
CA SER A 355 -27.35 -7.18 13.90
C SER A 355 -27.82 -6.19 14.97
N GLU A 356 -27.46 -6.46 16.22
CA GLU A 356 -27.76 -5.62 17.37
C GLU A 356 -26.43 -5.21 18.00
N ILE A 357 -26.26 -3.91 18.18
CA ILE A 357 -25.06 -3.36 18.83
C ILE A 357 -25.47 -3.08 20.26
N PRO A 358 -24.75 -3.63 21.26
CA PRO A 358 -25.04 -3.35 22.66
C PRO A 358 -25.15 -1.84 22.91
N GLU A 359 -26.18 -1.44 23.65
CA GLU A 359 -26.23 -0.09 24.20
C GLU A 359 -25.02 0.02 25.13
N GLY A 360 -24.10 0.93 24.84
CA GLY A 360 -22.94 1.14 25.70
C GLY A 360 -23.43 1.39 27.12
N GLY A 361 -22.96 0.58 28.07
CA GLY A 361 -23.47 0.59 29.44
C GLY A 361 -23.56 2.00 30.02
N GLU A 362 -24.59 2.24 30.83
CA GLU A 362 -24.97 3.55 31.40
C GLU A 362 -23.85 4.25 32.23
N GLY A 363 -22.72 3.59 32.47
CA GLY A 363 -21.57 4.14 33.21
C GLY A 363 -20.54 4.89 32.39
N ALA A 364 -20.72 5.07 31.07
CA ALA A 364 -19.68 5.68 30.25
C ALA A 364 -19.75 7.22 30.36
N TYR A 365 -18.83 7.80 31.12
CA TYR A 365 -18.77 9.25 31.35
C TYR A 365 -18.62 10.05 30.04
N LEU A 366 -19.27 11.21 29.97
CA LEU A 366 -19.19 12.10 28.82
C LEU A 366 -17.91 12.94 28.90
N LEU A 367 -16.76 12.33 28.64
CA LEU A 367 -15.54 13.07 28.36
C LEU A 367 -15.62 13.63 26.94
N ARG A 368 -15.55 14.95 26.82
CA ARG A 368 -15.51 15.65 25.52
C ARG A 368 -14.17 16.35 25.41
N ALA A 369 -13.57 16.36 24.22
CA ALA A 369 -12.34 17.10 23.96
C ALA A 369 -12.53 18.09 22.81
N LEU A 370 -11.96 19.29 22.95
CA LEU A 370 -11.93 20.33 21.91
C LEU A 370 -10.48 20.51 21.45
N GLY A 371 -10.21 20.22 20.17
CA GLY A 371 -8.92 20.39 19.52
C GLY A 371 -8.73 21.80 18.97
N THR A 372 -7.60 22.42 19.31
CA THR A 372 -7.18 23.75 18.83
C THR A 372 -5.80 23.67 18.19
N PRO A 373 -5.45 24.59 17.26
CA PRO A 373 -4.13 24.58 16.63
C PRO A 373 -3.04 24.83 17.67
N HIS A 374 -1.91 24.12 17.58
CA HIS A 374 -0.78 24.32 18.47
C HIS A 374 0.54 24.25 17.70
N ALA A 375 1.45 25.19 17.97
CA ALA A 375 2.66 25.40 17.18
C ALA A 375 3.61 24.18 17.21
N ASP A 376 3.76 23.51 18.36
CA ASP A 376 4.76 22.46 18.55
C ASP A 376 4.21 21.03 18.44
N ALA A 377 2.95 20.82 18.83
CA ALA A 377 2.31 19.49 18.86
C ALA A 377 1.32 19.27 17.70
N GLY A 378 1.23 20.23 16.77
CA GLY A 378 0.20 20.30 15.73
C GLY A 378 -1.18 20.68 16.29
N ARG A 379 -1.62 20.04 17.38
CA ARG A 379 -2.89 20.33 18.07
C ARG A 379 -2.77 20.16 19.58
N ALA A 380 -3.48 21.01 20.32
CA ALA A 380 -3.65 20.93 21.78
C ALA A 380 -5.13 20.79 22.13
N PHE A 381 -5.42 20.09 23.23
CA PHE A 381 -6.79 19.73 23.59
C PHE A 381 -7.27 20.42 24.89
N THR A 382 -8.51 20.88 24.87
CA THR A 382 -9.27 21.24 26.08
C THR A 382 -10.22 20.11 26.41
N LEU A 383 -10.04 19.48 27.56
CA LEU A 383 -10.84 18.37 28.07
C LEU A 383 -11.98 18.92 28.92
N ARG A 384 -13.19 18.40 28.70
CA ARG A 384 -14.34 18.68 29.55
C ARG A 384 -14.90 17.37 30.08
N CYS A 385 -14.83 17.19 31.40
CA CYS A 385 -15.43 16.08 32.11
C CYS A 385 -16.15 16.59 33.35
N CYS A 386 -17.31 16.01 33.65
CA CYS A 386 -18.09 16.30 34.87
C CYS A 386 -18.34 17.80 35.13
N GLY A 387 -18.47 18.61 34.06
CA GLY A 387 -18.71 20.05 34.16
C GLY A 387 -17.48 20.92 34.44
N ARG A 388 -16.28 20.34 34.53
CA ARG A 388 -15.01 21.08 34.63
C ARG A 388 -14.22 21.01 33.33
N GLU A 389 -13.49 22.08 33.04
CA GLU A 389 -12.63 22.20 31.86
C GLU A 389 -11.15 22.20 32.26
N PHE A 390 -10.34 21.50 31.48
CA PHE A 390 -8.90 21.37 31.65
C PHE A 390 -8.25 21.65 30.29
N SER A 391 -7.48 22.73 30.19
CA SER A 391 -7.01 23.27 28.92
C SER A 391 -5.50 23.10 28.79
N GLU A 392 -5.04 22.22 27.90
CA GLU A 392 -3.62 22.07 27.57
C GLU A 392 -2.99 23.39 27.05
N PRO A 393 -3.64 24.21 26.20
CA PRO A 393 -3.11 25.52 25.82
C PRO A 393 -2.83 26.48 26.99
N THR A 394 -3.61 26.39 28.07
CA THR A 394 -3.53 27.31 29.21
C THR A 394 -2.67 26.76 30.34
N GLN A 395 -2.78 25.47 30.63
CA GLN A 395 -2.16 24.80 31.78
C GLN A 395 -0.95 23.95 31.39
N GLY A 396 -0.70 23.77 30.09
CA GLY A 396 0.34 22.90 29.58
C GLY A 396 0.11 21.42 29.94
N PRO A 397 1.18 20.63 30.11
CA PRO A 397 1.08 19.19 30.38
C PRO A 397 0.34 18.81 31.67
N SER A 398 0.15 19.75 32.62
CA SER A 398 -0.56 19.45 33.87
C SER A 398 -2.06 19.23 33.67
N ALA A 399 -2.65 19.71 32.57
CA ALA A 399 -4.08 19.59 32.27
C ALA A 399 -4.56 18.12 32.34
N TYR A 400 -3.79 17.18 31.76
CA TYR A 400 -4.12 15.76 31.79
C TYR A 400 -4.02 15.15 33.20
N ARG A 401 -3.04 15.60 34.00
CA ARG A 401 -2.87 15.14 35.39
C ARG A 401 -4.00 15.67 36.28
N GLU A 402 -4.39 16.92 36.12
CA GLU A 402 -5.50 17.53 36.86
C GLU A 402 -6.85 16.91 36.48
N ALA A 403 -7.09 16.66 35.19
CA ALA A 403 -8.26 15.93 34.73
C ALA A 403 -8.30 14.51 35.30
N ALA A 404 -7.16 13.82 35.34
CA ALA A 404 -7.04 12.49 35.93
C ALA A 404 -7.32 12.47 37.44
N LEU A 405 -6.79 13.44 38.20
CA LEU A 405 -7.09 13.61 39.62
C LEU A 405 -8.58 13.86 39.85
N HIS A 406 -9.19 14.75 39.04
CA HIS A 406 -10.61 15.03 39.16
C HIS A 406 -11.47 13.79 38.89
N LEU A 407 -11.13 12.98 37.88
CA LEU A 407 -11.84 11.72 37.61
C LEU A 407 -11.71 10.73 38.78
N LEU A 408 -10.53 10.62 39.39
CA LEU A 408 -10.33 9.78 40.58
C LEU A 408 -11.12 10.27 41.80
N ASP A 409 -11.21 11.58 42.00
CA ASP A 409 -11.95 12.17 43.13
C ASP A 409 -13.47 11.98 42.98
N VAL A 410 -13.99 12.10 41.76
CA VAL A 410 -15.43 11.96 41.49
C VAL A 410 -15.87 10.49 41.50
N HIS A 411 -15.04 9.57 40.99
CA HIS A 411 -15.46 8.19 40.72
C HIS A 411 -14.79 7.14 41.61
N GLY A 412 -13.83 7.55 42.44
CA GLY A 412 -13.04 6.64 43.27
C GLY A 412 -12.06 5.78 42.45
N PRO A 413 -11.17 5.03 43.13
CA PRO A 413 -10.11 4.25 42.48
C PRO A 413 -10.63 3.09 41.62
N ALA A 414 -11.88 2.64 41.82
CA ALA A 414 -12.51 1.55 41.07
C ALA A 414 -13.47 2.04 39.95
N GLY A 415 -13.65 3.36 39.80
CA GLY A 415 -14.65 3.96 38.92
C GLY A 415 -14.28 3.93 37.44
N VAL A 416 -14.51 2.78 36.79
CA VAL A 416 -14.55 2.52 35.34
C VAL A 416 -13.32 2.99 34.55
N TYR A 417 -12.39 2.06 34.39
CA TYR A 417 -11.25 2.14 33.49
C TYR A 417 -11.43 1.10 32.39
N PRO A 418 -10.97 1.38 31.16
CA PRO A 418 -10.26 2.58 30.72
C PRO A 418 -11.18 3.78 30.44
N VAL A 419 -10.63 5.01 30.52
CA VAL A 419 -11.39 6.23 30.20
C VAL A 419 -11.63 6.30 28.70
N ASP A 420 -12.86 6.66 28.32
CA ASP A 420 -13.35 6.75 26.95
C ASP A 420 -13.78 8.18 26.61
N VAL A 421 -13.25 8.72 25.52
CA VAL A 421 -13.67 10.00 24.97
C VAL A 421 -14.97 9.79 24.17
N SER A 422 -16.06 10.32 24.70
CA SER A 422 -17.39 10.26 24.07
C SER A 422 -17.52 11.19 22.86
N ASP A 423 -16.68 12.24 22.79
CA ASP A 423 -16.78 13.27 21.77
C ASP A 423 -15.45 14.01 21.55
N ILE A 424 -15.14 14.31 20.28
CA ILE A 424 -14.07 15.23 19.87
C ILE A 424 -14.62 16.26 18.90
N GLU A 425 -14.42 17.52 19.23
CA GLU A 425 -14.68 18.65 18.33
C GLU A 425 -13.36 19.30 17.94
N LEU A 426 -13.32 19.83 16.71
CA LEU A 426 -12.20 20.63 16.23
C LEU A 426 -12.66 22.07 16.11
N SER A 427 -11.85 23.01 16.62
CA SER A 427 -12.11 24.43 16.43
C SER A 427 -12.13 24.80 14.94
N ALA A 428 -12.82 25.89 14.58
CA ALA A 428 -12.91 26.33 13.18
C ALA A 428 -11.54 26.57 12.52
N ALA A 429 -10.50 26.90 13.30
CA ALA A 429 -9.13 27.05 12.81
C ALA A 429 -8.42 25.71 12.51
N CYS A 430 -8.96 24.59 13.00
CA CYS A 430 -8.50 23.24 12.73
C CYS A 430 -9.30 22.51 11.64
N SER A 431 -10.52 23.00 11.34
CA SER A 431 -11.35 22.53 10.25
C SER A 431 -10.82 23.14 8.95
N GLY A 432 -10.57 22.32 7.92
CA GLY A 432 -10.07 22.77 6.62
C GLY A 432 -11.11 23.59 5.83
N ASP A 433 -11.34 23.24 4.55
CA ASP A 433 -12.23 23.95 3.60
C ASP A 433 -13.75 23.97 3.97
N GLY A 434 -14.11 24.10 5.24
CA GLY A 434 -15.48 24.29 5.72
C GLY A 434 -16.34 23.02 5.80
N GLY A 435 -15.80 21.85 5.40
CA GLY A 435 -16.45 20.55 5.55
C GLY A 435 -16.30 19.91 6.94
N PRO A 436 -17.15 18.92 7.30
CA PRO A 436 -16.93 18.14 8.51
C PRO A 436 -15.57 17.41 8.43
N PRO A 437 -14.82 17.35 9.53
CA PRO A 437 -13.54 16.66 9.55
C PRO A 437 -13.69 15.16 9.26
N PRO A 438 -12.77 14.54 8.50
CA PRO A 438 -12.79 13.09 8.26
C PRO A 438 -12.73 12.29 9.57
N ILE A 439 -13.37 11.12 9.59
CA ILE A 439 -13.54 10.29 10.80
C ILE A 439 -12.20 9.75 11.31
N ILE A 440 -11.32 9.33 10.41
CA ILE A 440 -10.04 8.70 10.77
C ILE A 440 -9.15 9.62 11.63
N PRO A 441 -8.90 10.90 11.26
CA PRO A 441 -8.24 11.86 12.14
C PRO A 441 -8.90 11.99 13.52
N LEU A 442 -10.23 12.01 13.60
CA LEU A 442 -10.93 12.11 14.88
C LEU A 442 -10.70 10.88 15.77
N LEU A 443 -10.67 9.69 15.19
CA LEU A 443 -10.29 8.46 15.90
C LEU A 443 -8.83 8.49 16.37
N GLN A 444 -7.91 9.01 15.57
CA GLN A 444 -6.51 9.19 15.98
C GLN A 444 -6.38 10.16 17.16
N TYR A 445 -7.14 11.26 17.16
CA TYR A 445 -7.21 12.18 18.29
C TYR A 445 -7.84 11.55 19.52
N LYS A 446 -8.89 10.72 19.35
CA LYS A 446 -9.51 9.94 20.42
C LYS A 446 -8.47 9.09 21.13
N THR A 447 -7.73 8.27 20.38
CA THR A 447 -6.67 7.43 20.95
C THR A 447 -5.55 8.23 21.60
N THR A 448 -5.18 9.39 21.04
CA THR A 448 -4.15 10.25 21.64
C THR A 448 -4.59 10.83 22.98
N VAL A 449 -5.81 11.36 23.05
CA VAL A 449 -6.37 11.94 24.28
C VAL A 449 -6.57 10.86 25.35
N GLU A 450 -7.14 9.71 24.97
CA GLU A 450 -7.33 8.56 25.85
C GLU A 450 -6.00 8.02 26.37
N GLY A 451 -5.00 7.88 25.49
CA GLY A 451 -3.67 7.40 25.85
C GLY A 451 -3.00 8.29 26.90
N ARG A 452 -2.99 9.61 26.68
CA ARG A 452 -2.42 10.59 27.62
C ARG A 452 -3.14 10.58 28.97
N LEU A 453 -4.47 10.49 28.97
CA LEU A 453 -5.27 10.50 30.19
C LEU A 453 -5.12 9.18 30.98
N ASN A 454 -5.17 8.04 30.30
CA ASN A 454 -4.96 6.73 30.91
C ASN A 454 -3.52 6.58 31.44
N GLU A 455 -2.52 7.16 30.77
CA GLU A 455 -1.15 7.24 31.28
C GLU A 455 -1.06 8.08 32.56
N ALA A 456 -1.65 9.28 32.58
CA ALA A 456 -1.67 10.13 33.76
C ALA A 456 -2.33 9.41 34.96
N LEU A 457 -3.44 8.69 34.72
CA LEU A 457 -4.11 7.90 35.76
C LEU A 457 -3.25 6.74 36.26
N ARG A 458 -2.51 6.04 35.37
CA ARG A 458 -1.58 4.97 35.78
C ARG A 458 -0.45 5.51 36.66
N ARG A 459 0.11 6.67 36.32
CA ARG A 459 1.17 7.32 37.13
C ARG A 459 0.65 7.71 38.52
N LEU A 460 -0.51 8.35 38.60
CA LEU A 460 -1.13 8.74 39.88
C LEU A 460 -1.44 7.54 40.79
N ARG A 461 -1.78 6.38 40.21
CA ARG A 461 -1.98 5.14 40.97
C ARG A 461 -0.67 4.52 41.46
N ALA A 462 0.43 4.69 40.74
CA ALA A 462 1.74 4.22 41.18
C ALA A 462 2.37 5.11 42.27
N GLU A 463 1.94 6.37 42.37
CA GLU A 463 2.36 7.34 43.39
C GLU A 463 1.63 7.17 44.74
N ARG A 464 0.53 6.42 44.78
CA ARG A 464 -0.26 6.10 45.98
C ARG A 464 0.09 4.70 46.47
#